data_AF-A0A550BTR3-F1
#
_entry.id   AF-A0A550BTR3-F1
#
_cell.length_a   1.000
_cell.length_b   1.000
_cell.length_c   1.000
_cell.angle_alpha   90.00
_cell.angle_beta   90.00
_cell.angle_gamma   90.00
#
_symmetry.space_group_name_H-M   'P 1'
#
loop_
_entity.id
_entity.type
_entity.pdbx_description
1 polymer ?
#
loop_
_entity_poly.entity_id
_entity_poly.type
_entity_poly.pdbx_seq_one_letter_code
_entity_poly.pdbx_strand_id
1 'polypeptide(L)' 'HLSLWPSQACLDDCGFLPGVWTHDNECWYQSTLQDIRSLSFKGRTSSEWKSSLRFAKKGGSVHKGAE' A
#
# COMPACT_ATOMS: atom_id res chain seq x y z
N HIS A 1 -12.32 -0.51 -12.79
CA HIS A 1 -11.86 -1.89 -12.62
C HIS A 1 -11.55 -2.12 -11.15
N LEU A 2 -12.09 -3.19 -10.55
CA LEU A 2 -11.82 -3.59 -9.16
C LEU A 2 -10.70 -4.64 -9.14
N SER A 3 -9.83 -4.61 -8.13
CA SER A 3 -8.81 -5.63 -7.92
C SER A 3 -8.70 -6.03 -6.46
N LEU A 4 -8.37 -7.30 -6.22
CA LEU A 4 -8.14 -7.83 -4.87
C LEU A 4 -6.79 -7.41 -4.29
N TRP A 5 -5.88 -6.94 -5.15
CA TRP A 5 -4.56 -6.45 -4.78
C TRP A 5 -4.22 -5.20 -5.60
N PRO A 6 -3.47 -4.23 -5.05
CA PRO A 6 -2.94 -3.12 -5.84
C PRO A 6 -2.03 -3.64 -6.96
N SER A 7 -2.00 -2.92 -8.09
CA SER A 7 -1.05 -3.22 -9.17
C SER A 7 0.37 -2.85 -8.75
N GLN A 8 1.37 -3.46 -9.40
CA GLN A 8 2.78 -3.11 -9.19
C GLN A 8 3.04 -1.61 -9.38
N ALA A 9 2.52 -1.03 -10.47
CA ALA A 9 2.61 0.41 -10.72
C ALA A 9 2.00 1.26 -9.58
N CYS A 10 0.93 0.81 -8.92
CA CYS A 10 0.37 1.50 -7.77
C CYS A 10 1.28 1.43 -6.54
N LEU A 11 1.93 0.28 -6.31
CA LEU A 11 2.89 0.10 -5.21
C LEU A 11 4.13 0.97 -5.42
N ASP A 12 4.62 1.05 -6.65
CA ASP A 12 5.77 1.87 -7.04
C ASP A 12 5.45 3.37 -6.91
N ASP A 13 4.29 3.81 -7.45
CA ASP A 13 3.81 5.20 -7.36
C ASP A 13 3.66 5.68 -5.91
N CYS A 14 3.29 4.78 -5.00
CA CYS A 14 3.09 5.09 -3.59
C CYS A 14 4.37 4.91 -2.76
N GLY A 15 5.48 4.46 -3.36
CA GLY A 15 6.72 4.19 -2.63
C GLY A 15 6.58 3.08 -1.59
N PHE A 16 5.70 2.11 -1.81
CA PHE A 16 5.45 1.00 -0.88
C PHE A 16 6.63 0.03 -0.81
N LEU A 17 7.42 -0.08 -1.89
CA LEU A 17 8.61 -0.93 -1.96
C LEU A 17 9.89 -0.08 -2.11
N PRO A 18 10.27 0.75 -1.12
CA PRO A 18 11.46 1.59 -1.21
C PRO A 18 12.77 0.80 -1.03
N GLY A 19 12.72 -0.54 -1.04
CA GLY A 19 13.83 -1.43 -0.67
C GLY A 19 13.90 -1.78 0.82
N VAL A 20 13.06 -1.15 1.66
CA VAL A 20 12.94 -1.43 3.09
C VAL A 20 11.48 -1.74 3.41
N TRP A 21 11.24 -2.87 4.08
CA TRP A 21 9.92 -3.21 4.61
C TRP A 21 9.71 -2.54 5.97
N THR A 22 8.95 -1.45 6.00
CA THR A 22 8.71 -0.66 7.21
C THR A 22 7.58 -1.26 8.06
N HIS A 23 7.47 -0.81 9.32
CA HIS A 23 6.35 -1.20 10.18
C HIS A 23 4.99 -0.79 9.59
N ASP A 24 4.90 0.40 8.99
CA ASP A 24 3.66 0.88 8.36
C ASP A 24 3.26 -0.03 7.17
N ASN A 25 4.24 -0.50 6.39
CA ASN A 25 3.99 -1.46 5.31
C ASN A 25 3.42 -2.77 5.85
N GLU A 26 4.00 -3.31 6.94
CA GLU A 26 3.52 -4.53 7.59
C GLU A 26 2.10 -4.37 8.12
N CYS A 27 1.81 -3.28 8.85
CA CYS A 27 0.48 -3.01 9.40
C CYS A 27 -0.57 -2.92 8.30
N TRP A 28 -0.28 -2.18 7.22
CA TRP A 28 -1.19 -2.09 6.08
C TRP A 28 -1.37 -3.45 5.38
N TYR A 29 -0.29 -4.21 5.22
CA TYR A 29 -0.31 -5.52 4.57
C TYR A 29 -1.20 -6.51 5.33
N GLN A 30 -1.01 -6.62 6.65
CA GLN A 30 -1.80 -7.50 7.50
C GLN A 30 -3.27 -7.10 7.53
N SER A 31 -3.57 -5.80 7.67
CA SER A 31 -4.95 -5.30 7.62
C SER A 31 -5.61 -5.61 6.26
N THR A 32 -4.88 -5.39 5.16
CA THR A 32 -5.40 -5.67 3.82
C THR A 32 -5.63 -7.16 3.59
N LEU A 33 -4.72 -8.03 4.06
CA LEU A 33 -4.93 -9.48 4.01
C LEU A 33 -6.15 -9.92 4.83
N GLN A 34 -6.35 -9.33 6.01
CA GLN A 34 -7.52 -9.62 6.83
C GLN A 34 -8.82 -9.24 6.11
N ASP A 35 -8.86 -8.06 5.49
CA ASP A 35 -10.00 -7.62 4.68
C ASP A 35 -10.29 -8.61 3.55
N ILE A 36 -9.27 -8.97 2.77
CA ILE A 36 -9.40 -9.92 1.65
C ILE A 36 -9.94 -11.27 2.14
N ARG A 37 -9.45 -11.76 3.29
CA ARG A 37 -9.86 -13.03 3.90
C ARG A 37 -11.28 -13.00 4.49
N SER A 38 -11.85 -11.82 4.75
CA SER A 38 -13.18 -11.67 5.36
C SER A 38 -14.35 -12.13 4.46
N LEU A 39 -14.09 -12.55 3.21
CA LEU A 39 -15.08 -12.94 2.18
C LEU A 39 -16.07 -11.84 1.75
N SER A 40 -16.11 -10.72 2.48
CA SER A 40 -16.90 -9.53 2.16
C SER A 40 -16.20 -8.60 1.17
N PHE A 41 -14.88 -8.74 1.03
CA PHE A 41 -14.07 -7.86 0.20
C PHE A 41 -14.31 -8.11 -1.29
N LYS A 42 -14.82 -7.10 -1.99
CA LYS A 42 -15.10 -7.15 -3.43
C LYS A 42 -13.97 -6.61 -4.30
N GLY A 43 -12.83 -6.28 -3.67
CA GLY A 43 -11.75 -5.54 -4.30
C GLY A 43 -11.91 -4.03 -4.17
N ARG A 44 -10.86 -3.32 -4.55
CA ARG A 44 -10.80 -1.85 -4.58
C ARG A 44 -10.42 -1.38 -5.99
N THR A 45 -10.84 -0.18 -6.33
CA THR A 45 -10.38 0.54 -7.51
C THR A 45 -8.93 1.00 -7.35
N SER A 46 -8.28 1.37 -8.46
CA SER A 46 -6.92 1.92 -8.43
C SER A 46 -6.81 3.15 -7.52
N SER A 47 -7.79 4.05 -7.54
CA SER A 47 -7.81 5.25 -6.69
C SER A 47 -7.93 4.92 -5.20
N GLU A 48 -8.74 3.91 -4.85
CA GLU A 48 -8.89 3.44 -3.47
C GLU A 48 -7.60 2.78 -2.97
N TRP A 49 -6.93 1.98 -3.81
CA TRP A 49 -5.62 1.43 -3.49
C TRP A 49 -4.58 2.53 -3.24
N LYS A 50 -4.48 3.51 -4.13
CA LYS A 50 -3.60 4.68 -3.95
C LYS A 50 -3.90 5.43 -2.66
N SER A 51 -5.18 5.57 -2.30
CA SER A 51 -5.58 6.23 -1.04
C SER A 51 -5.12 5.44 0.19
N SER A 52 -5.30 4.11 0.17
CA SER A 52 -4.90 3.24 1.27
C SER A 52 -3.38 3.21 1.50
N LEU A 53 -2.59 3.50 0.45
CA LEU A 53 -1.12 3.47 0.45
C LEU A 53 -0.47 4.84 0.70
N ARG A 54 -1.22 5.88 1.09
CA ARG A 54 -0.70 7.26 1.27
C ARG A 54 0.39 7.38 2.34
N PHE A 55 0.49 6.46 3.30
CA PHE A 55 1.53 6.44 4.32
C PHE A 55 2.91 6.14 3.72
N ALA A 56 2.99 5.26 2.72
CA ALA A 56 4.24 4.88 2.07
C ALA A 56 4.91 6.06 1.35
N LYS A 57 4.10 6.97 0.79
CA LYS A 57 4.62 8.19 0.15
C LYS A 57 5.17 9.20 1.17
N LYS A 58 4.62 9.25 2.37
CA LYS A 58 5.17 10.05 3.48
C LYS A 58 6.45 9.42 4.02
N GLY A 59 6.46 8.11 4.26
CA GLY A 59 7.63 7.36 4.73
C GLY A 59 8.82 7.39 3.78
N GLY A 60 8.58 7.21 2.47
CA GLY A 60 9.64 7.34 1.46
C GLY A 60 10.23 8.75 1.36
N SER A 61 9.49 9.78 1.78
CA SER A 61 9.97 11.17 1.80
C SER A 61 10.82 11.49 3.03
N VAL A 62 10.59 10.87 4.18
CA VAL A 62 11.44 11.06 5.37
C VAL A 62 12.79 10.35 5.26
N HIS A 63 12.87 9.24 4.52
CA HIS A 63 14.15 8.55 4.29
C HIS A 63 15.01 9.14 3.16
N LYS A 64 14.44 9.99 2.30
CA LYS A 64 15.20 10.73 1.27
C LYS A 64 15.69 12.11 1.73
N GLY A 65 15.40 12.52 2.96
CA GLY A 65 15.82 13.81 3.54
C GLY A 65 17.06 13.73 4.44
N ALA A 66 17.77 12.59 4.45
CA ALA A 66 19.03 12.42 5.16
C ALA A 66 20.21 12.38 4.16
N GLU A 67 20.32 13.41 3.33
CA GLU A 67 21.54 13.77 2.59
C GLU A 67 21.73 15.28 2.65
#